data_AF-A0A7X5D149-F1
#
_entry.id   AF-A0A7X5D149-F1
#
_cell.length_a   1.000
_cell.length_b   1.000
_cell.length_c   1.000
_cell.angle_alpha   90.00
_cell.angle_beta   90.00
_cell.angle_gamma   90.00
#
_symmetry.space_group_name_H-M   'P 1'
#
loop_
_entity.id
_entity.type
_entity.pdbx_description
1 polymer ?
#
loop_
_entity_poly.entity_id
_entity_poly.type
_entity_poly.pdbx_seq_one_letter_code
_entity_poly.pdbx_strand_id
1 'polypeptide(L)'
;MVWAAIQTKKEENDMGIFLNLEIMPWKIRPEDWQAVYQESLKLVDAFPFLDVVKKSKNGRDYVCGTRSRSRTGIFGRECQGWRSVGDMETGSNTEDYILYSDIHEYLHGEGGPGSDEADILAVLMDASDWRQPENTTNVFGGKTQGERSHIPLLAIACMAEDRLPEGCAAVSGDINLAQCRRAVSWASQELGRPVSLPAVCRKEALHRRLSAIGLKGRELVEKMIELSLEGSWELGDFLQEKEPDGWYAYFRDAFKGCDAGTMELERTVRRYLEMDGDFKNLCRMLVSDPEGRQLPLEDFLQVIVRIKLHVQEKETYDFTRTDRQNPEKDTVDDISALMKRMFGGLFGLGNHNVNAYVPLEEIRESCREVCGESCDIDGTIGRALERQAGEDKKESVQSMLYDGRLEEMAGEREKEKEELAEKYDVVDKDGLGAWREGCRVEPKLEEWLLTLCRQLHGFSEKHFGEFQALGARIFSSGDMTAMSCSRMLCGIVSGRGSWMTHTSGGSMRCGGWTR
;
A
#
# COMPACT_ATOMS: atom_id res chain seq x y z
N MET A 1 -11.71 0.11 -21.69
CA MET A 1 -11.47 1.30 -20.83
C MET A 1 -12.33 1.26 -19.55
N VAL A 2 -12.46 0.07 -18.95
CA VAL A 2 -13.05 -0.24 -17.64
C VAL A 2 -12.43 -1.59 -17.29
N TRP A 3 -11.53 -1.67 -16.29
CA TRP A 3 -11.02 -2.86 -15.57
C TRP A 3 -9.58 -2.73 -15.03
N ALA A 4 -9.31 -1.63 -14.30
CA ALA A 4 -8.19 -1.55 -13.35
C ALA A 4 -8.67 -0.98 -12.00
N ALA A 5 -9.95 -1.18 -11.67
CA ALA A 5 -10.61 -0.56 -10.53
C ALA A 5 -11.54 -1.56 -9.83
N ILE A 6 -10.96 -2.62 -9.26
CA ILE A 6 -11.55 -3.33 -8.13
C ILE A 6 -10.42 -3.57 -7.13
N GLN A 7 -10.22 -2.56 -6.27
CA GLN A 7 -10.05 -2.68 -4.81
C GLN A 7 -9.44 -1.38 -4.25
N THR A 8 -10.25 -0.32 -4.27
CA THR A 8 -10.19 0.77 -3.29
C THR A 8 -11.53 1.48 -3.38
N LYS A 9 -12.42 1.25 -2.42
CA LYS A 9 -13.62 2.07 -2.24
C LYS A 9 -13.88 2.26 -0.74
N LYS A 10 -13.32 3.33 -0.18
CA LYS A 10 -14.04 4.55 0.22
C LYS A 10 -13.07 5.61 0.75
N GLU A 11 -11.94 5.75 0.09
CA GLU A 11 -11.11 6.95 0.15
C GLU A 11 -11.22 7.57 -1.24
N GLU A 12 -11.66 8.81 -1.33
CA GLU A 12 -11.51 9.59 -2.56
C GLU A 12 -10.06 9.44 -3.05
N ASN A 13 -9.85 9.15 -4.33
CA ASN A 13 -8.62 9.22 -5.14
C ASN A 13 -7.43 10.04 -4.57
N ASP A 14 -6.89 9.66 -3.43
CA ASP A 14 -5.90 10.45 -2.74
C ASP A 14 -4.69 9.56 -2.49
N MET A 15 -3.82 9.54 -3.50
CA MET A 15 -2.56 8.81 -3.54
C MET A 15 -1.83 8.86 -2.17
N GLY A 16 -1.48 7.70 -1.64
CA GLY A 16 -0.89 7.58 -0.31
C GLY A 16 -0.60 6.14 0.06
N ILE A 17 0.05 5.96 1.20
CA ILE A 17 0.31 4.65 1.81
C ILE A 17 -0.42 4.62 3.14
N PHE A 18 -1.40 3.74 3.22
CA PHE A 18 -2.40 3.74 4.26
C PHE A 18 -2.15 2.63 5.28
N LEU A 19 -2.60 2.89 6.50
CA LEU A 19 -2.67 1.89 7.57
C LEU A 19 -3.98 2.15 8.32
N ASN A 20 -4.74 1.09 8.55
CA ASN A 20 -6.05 1.15 9.18
C ASN A 20 -6.18 0.07 10.26
N LEU A 21 -6.92 0.41 11.31
CA LEU A 21 -7.41 -0.55 12.30
C LEU A 21 -8.93 -0.35 12.42
N GLU A 22 -9.68 -1.30 11.85
CA GLU A 22 -11.14 -1.32 11.93
C GLU A 22 -11.57 -2.15 13.13
N ILE A 23 -12.56 -1.68 13.89
CA ILE A 23 -13.12 -2.42 15.02
C ILE A 23 -14.66 -2.41 15.05
N MET A 24 -15.24 -3.37 15.76
CA MET A 24 -16.63 -3.36 16.24
C MET A 24 -16.65 -2.98 17.73
N PRO A 25 -16.74 -1.69 18.09
CA PRO A 25 -16.63 -1.23 19.46
C PRO A 25 -17.70 -1.82 20.39
N TRP A 26 -18.91 -2.08 19.88
CA TRP A 26 -20.02 -2.66 20.65
C TRP A 26 -19.79 -4.13 21.07
N LYS A 27 -18.84 -4.82 20.42
CA LYS A 27 -18.49 -6.22 20.67
C LYS A 27 -17.27 -6.37 21.60
N ILE A 28 -16.65 -5.25 21.96
CA ILE A 28 -15.43 -5.18 22.76
C ILE A 28 -15.78 -4.78 24.19
N ARG A 29 -15.35 -5.57 25.18
CA ARG A 29 -15.53 -5.19 26.58
C ARG A 29 -14.58 -4.04 26.94
N PRO A 30 -15.01 -3.06 27.75
CA PRO A 30 -14.16 -1.95 28.17
C PRO A 30 -12.83 -2.40 28.81
N GLU A 31 -12.81 -3.52 29.52
CA GLU A 31 -11.60 -4.05 30.17
C GLU A 31 -10.59 -4.57 29.13
N ASP A 32 -11.06 -5.23 28.07
CA ASP A 32 -10.20 -5.73 26.99
C ASP A 32 -9.61 -4.54 26.21
N TRP A 33 -10.41 -3.51 25.93
CA TRP A 33 -9.94 -2.29 25.30
C TRP A 33 -8.92 -1.52 26.16
N GLN A 34 -9.18 -1.41 27.46
CA GLN A 34 -8.26 -0.76 28.37
C GLN A 34 -6.90 -1.49 28.40
N ALA A 35 -6.90 -2.83 28.32
CA ALA A 35 -5.66 -3.60 28.20
C ALA A 35 -4.89 -3.27 26.90
N VAL A 36 -5.59 -3.18 25.76
CA VAL A 36 -5.01 -2.72 24.48
C VAL A 36 -4.41 -1.32 24.62
N TYR A 37 -5.16 -0.38 25.21
CA TYR A 37 -4.68 0.98 25.40
C TYR A 37 -3.40 1.02 26.24
N GLN A 38 -3.33 0.29 27.36
CA GLN A 38 -2.13 0.25 28.20
C GLN A 38 -0.91 -0.33 27.49
N GLU A 39 -1.09 -1.36 26.66
CA GLU A 39 0.03 -1.90 25.86
C GLU A 39 0.44 -0.97 24.72
N SER A 40 -0.52 -0.28 24.09
CA SER A 40 -0.21 0.72 23.07
C SER A 40 0.68 1.82 23.63
N LEU A 41 0.50 2.24 24.89
CA LEU A 41 1.36 3.23 25.52
C LEU A 41 2.80 2.75 25.68
N LYS A 42 3.03 1.47 25.98
CA LYS A 42 4.40 0.91 26.04
C LYS A 42 5.10 1.00 24.68
N LEU A 43 4.36 0.69 23.61
CA LEU A 43 4.87 0.81 22.23
C LEU A 43 5.10 2.27 21.83
N VAL A 44 4.20 3.18 22.24
CA VAL A 44 4.35 4.63 22.03
C VAL A 44 5.57 5.17 22.78
N ASP A 45 5.86 4.65 23.97
CA ASP A 45 7.06 5.02 24.73
C ASP A 45 8.34 4.43 24.11
N ALA A 46 8.26 3.27 23.45
CA ALA A 46 9.41 2.60 22.82
C ALA A 46 9.88 3.28 21.52
N PHE A 47 8.99 3.90 20.74
CA PHE A 47 9.33 4.61 19.51
C PHE A 47 9.21 6.15 19.68
N PRO A 48 10.07 6.97 19.07
CA PRO A 48 10.02 8.43 19.17
C PRO A 48 8.89 9.07 18.34
N PHE A 49 7.64 8.67 18.54
CA PHE A 49 6.50 9.27 17.85
C PHE A 49 6.38 10.77 18.13
N LEU A 50 6.02 11.55 17.10
CA LEU A 50 5.79 12.99 17.15
C LEU A 50 4.31 13.28 17.41
N ASP A 51 4.02 14.14 18.38
CA ASP A 51 2.73 14.81 18.56
C ASP A 51 2.92 16.33 18.45
N VAL A 52 1.85 17.02 18.10
CA VAL A 52 1.82 18.48 18.00
C VAL A 52 0.86 19.03 19.04
N VAL A 53 1.40 19.80 19.98
CA VAL A 53 0.66 20.36 21.11
C VAL A 53 0.71 21.88 21.14
N LYS A 54 -0.35 22.49 21.68
CA LYS A 54 -0.36 23.91 22.02
C LYS A 54 0.24 24.12 23.40
N LYS A 55 1.17 25.05 23.53
CA LYS A 55 1.76 25.49 24.81
C LYS A 55 1.70 27.00 24.93
N SER A 56 1.26 27.50 26.09
CA SER A 56 1.27 28.93 26.38
C SER A 56 2.57 29.30 27.10
N LYS A 57 3.28 30.31 26.59
CA LYS A 57 4.48 30.88 27.23
C LYS A 57 4.48 32.39 27.04
N ASN A 58 4.71 33.15 28.11
CA ASN A 58 4.72 34.62 28.09
C ASN A 58 3.43 35.25 27.51
N GLY A 59 2.26 34.68 27.84
CA GLY A 59 0.96 35.17 27.36
C GLY A 59 0.69 34.93 25.86
N ARG A 60 1.49 34.09 25.18
CA ARG A 60 1.30 33.71 23.77
C ARG A 60 1.20 32.20 23.65
N ASP A 61 0.39 31.74 22.70
CA ASP A 61 0.25 30.32 22.37
C ASP A 61 1.20 29.93 21.23
N TYR A 62 1.89 28.81 21.44
CA TYR A 62 2.81 28.21 20.47
C TYR A 62 2.33 26.82 20.13
N VAL A 63 2.46 26.44 18.86
CA VAL A 63 2.31 25.07 18.41
C VAL A 63 3.72 24.47 18.33
N CYS A 64 3.96 23.37 19.02
CA CYS A 64 5.27 22.73 19.05
C CYS A 64 5.17 21.21 18.99
N GLY A 65 6.16 20.59 18.35
CA GLY A 65 6.38 19.15 18.37
C GLY A 65 6.82 18.67 19.75
N THR A 66 6.29 17.55 20.19
CA THR A 66 6.67 16.85 21.42
C THR A 66 6.59 15.35 21.19
N ARG A 67 7.29 14.55 22.01
CA ARG A 67 7.08 13.11 21.99
C ARG A 67 5.61 12.78 22.31
N SER A 68 5.01 11.90 21.53
CA SER A 68 3.68 11.34 21.82
C SER A 68 3.68 10.65 23.17
N ARG A 69 2.57 10.81 23.90
CA ARG A 69 2.34 10.23 25.22
C ARG A 69 0.86 10.31 25.54
N SER A 70 0.43 9.58 26.56
CA SER A 70 -0.93 9.73 27.10
C SER A 70 -1.20 11.17 27.53
N ARG A 71 -2.33 11.73 27.08
CA ARG A 71 -2.85 13.05 27.49
C ARG A 71 -4.34 13.15 27.24
N THR A 72 -4.97 14.14 27.86
CA THR A 72 -6.35 14.56 27.56
C THR A 72 -6.36 15.71 26.57
N GLY A 73 -7.55 16.13 26.12
CA GLY A 73 -7.75 17.30 25.26
C GLY A 73 -7.34 17.08 23.80
N ILE A 74 -7.18 15.82 23.35
CA ILE A 74 -6.98 15.52 21.93
C ILE A 74 -8.27 15.88 21.20
N PHE A 75 -8.18 16.84 20.27
CA PHE A 75 -9.33 17.42 19.58
C PHE A 75 -10.50 17.85 20.48
N GLY A 76 -10.18 18.34 21.69
CA GLY A 76 -11.18 18.83 22.64
C GLY A 76 -11.94 17.74 23.40
N ARG A 77 -11.54 16.46 23.27
CA ARG A 77 -12.10 15.36 24.06
C ARG A 77 -11.38 15.25 25.42
N GLU A 78 -12.14 15.08 26.49
CA GLU A 78 -11.62 15.00 27.86
C GLU A 78 -11.09 13.60 28.23
N CYS A 79 -11.38 12.58 27.43
CA CYS A 79 -10.84 11.24 27.62
C CYS A 79 -9.31 11.21 27.43
N GLN A 80 -8.65 10.28 28.11
CA GLN A 80 -7.24 10.02 27.89
C GLN A 80 -7.04 9.40 26.51
N GLY A 81 -5.96 9.75 25.85
CA GLY A 81 -5.55 9.15 24.59
C GLY A 81 -4.10 9.46 24.28
N TRP A 82 -3.59 8.92 23.19
CA TRP A 82 -2.33 9.38 22.61
C TRP A 82 -2.56 9.73 21.15
N ARG A 83 -1.69 10.59 20.62
CA ARG A 83 -1.72 11.04 19.22
C ARG A 83 -0.32 10.99 18.63
N SER A 84 -0.20 10.53 17.40
CA SER A 84 1.00 10.59 16.58
C SER A 84 0.69 11.26 15.25
N VAL A 85 1.63 12.09 14.78
CA VAL A 85 1.62 12.73 13.46
C VAL A 85 2.96 12.53 12.74
N GLY A 86 3.79 11.60 13.22
CA GLY A 86 5.10 11.36 12.61
C GLY A 86 6.16 10.79 13.55
N ASP A 87 7.41 11.09 13.22
CA ASP A 87 8.63 10.72 13.95
C ASP A 87 9.38 11.99 14.42
N MET A 88 9.69 12.05 15.71
CA MET A 88 10.44 13.16 16.32
C MET A 88 11.90 13.23 15.86
N GLU A 89 12.52 12.10 15.50
CA GLU A 89 13.93 12.04 15.14
C GLU A 89 14.18 12.60 13.73
N THR A 90 13.34 12.23 12.78
CA THR A 90 13.46 12.65 11.37
C THR A 90 12.66 13.91 11.06
N GLY A 91 11.62 14.21 11.85
CA GLY A 91 10.63 15.22 11.53
C GLY A 91 9.70 14.83 10.37
N SER A 92 9.71 13.56 9.94
CA SER A 92 8.78 13.05 8.93
C SER A 92 7.36 13.06 9.46
N ASN A 93 6.41 13.44 8.61
CA ASN A 93 5.00 13.58 9.01
C ASN A 93 4.15 12.45 8.43
N THR A 94 3.22 11.98 9.26
CA THR A 94 2.08 11.15 8.86
C THR A 94 0.80 11.95 9.05
N GLU A 95 -0.34 11.38 8.65
CA GLU A 95 -1.63 11.83 9.16
C GLU A 95 -1.80 11.53 10.65
N ASP A 96 -2.91 11.99 11.20
CA ASP A 96 -3.27 11.86 12.62
C ASP A 96 -3.64 10.42 12.99
N TYR A 97 -2.79 9.77 13.75
CA TYR A 97 -3.11 8.50 14.41
C TYR A 97 -3.42 8.72 15.88
N ILE A 98 -4.63 8.38 16.30
CA ILE A 98 -5.14 8.69 17.64
C ILE A 98 -5.78 7.46 18.26
N LEU A 99 -5.39 7.12 19.47
CA LEU A 99 -6.06 6.08 20.24
C LEU A 99 -6.52 6.65 21.60
N TYR A 100 -7.83 6.75 21.78
CA TYR A 100 -8.50 7.01 23.04
C TYR A 100 -8.57 5.77 23.93
N SER A 101 -8.44 5.97 25.24
CA SER A 101 -8.49 4.93 26.26
C SER A 101 -9.89 4.38 26.49
N ASP A 102 -10.93 5.15 26.17
CA ASP A 102 -12.32 4.76 26.39
C ASP A 102 -12.93 4.27 25.07
N ILE A 103 -13.37 3.00 25.06
CA ILE A 103 -13.99 2.36 23.89
C ILE A 103 -15.29 3.05 23.47
N HIS A 104 -15.98 3.72 24.41
CA HIS A 104 -17.23 4.41 24.12
C HIS A 104 -17.03 5.64 23.23
N GLU A 105 -15.81 6.16 23.12
CA GLU A 105 -15.47 7.26 22.21
C GLU A 105 -15.62 6.91 20.73
N TYR A 106 -15.67 5.61 20.42
CA TYR A 106 -15.83 5.06 19.07
C TYR A 106 -17.24 4.52 18.81
N LEU A 107 -18.15 4.59 19.78
CA LEU A 107 -19.56 4.28 19.56
C LEU A 107 -20.22 5.48 18.88
N HIS A 108 -20.55 5.33 17.60
CA HIS A 108 -21.21 6.38 16.81
C HIS A 108 -22.45 5.81 16.12
N GLY A 109 -23.64 6.32 16.46
CA GLY A 109 -24.89 6.03 15.74
C GLY A 109 -26.10 5.71 16.63
N GLU A 110 -27.29 5.85 16.06
CA GLU A 110 -28.58 5.37 16.64
C GLU A 110 -28.85 3.89 16.33
N GLY A 111 -27.95 3.22 15.61
CA GLY A 111 -28.03 1.78 15.30
C GLY A 111 -27.79 0.94 16.56
N GLY A 112 -28.56 -0.14 16.72
CA GLY A 112 -28.35 -1.09 17.81
C GLY A 112 -27.06 -1.91 17.66
N PRO A 113 -26.71 -2.75 18.64
CA PRO A 113 -25.64 -3.73 18.45
C PRO A 113 -25.94 -4.58 17.19
N GLY A 114 -24.90 -4.85 16.39
CA GLY A 114 -25.00 -5.73 15.24
C GLY A 114 -25.28 -7.19 15.64
N SER A 115 -25.31 -8.09 14.66
CA SER A 115 -25.44 -9.52 14.94
C SER A 115 -24.21 -10.05 15.70
N ASP A 116 -24.40 -10.87 16.74
CA ASP A 116 -23.30 -11.56 17.43
C ASP A 116 -22.46 -12.44 16.50
N GLU A 117 -23.01 -12.84 15.35
CA GLU A 117 -22.33 -13.61 14.30
C GLU A 117 -21.50 -12.74 13.35
N ALA A 118 -21.57 -11.41 13.47
CA ALA A 118 -20.83 -10.49 12.62
C ALA A 118 -19.32 -10.57 12.86
N ASP A 119 -18.55 -10.42 11.79
CA ASP A 119 -17.09 -10.40 11.79
C ASP A 119 -16.61 -9.17 11.01
N ILE A 120 -15.69 -8.43 11.60
CA ILE A 120 -15.14 -7.19 11.03
C ILE A 120 -14.44 -7.38 9.69
N LEU A 121 -13.99 -8.61 9.32
CA LEU A 121 -13.43 -8.86 7.99
C LEU A 121 -14.41 -8.53 6.86
N ALA A 122 -15.71 -8.57 7.13
CA ALA A 122 -16.71 -8.14 6.16
C ALA A 122 -16.56 -6.65 5.76
N VAL A 123 -16.01 -5.79 6.63
CA VAL A 123 -15.69 -4.39 6.29
C VAL A 123 -14.62 -4.29 5.21
N LEU A 124 -13.72 -5.28 5.14
CA LEU A 124 -12.69 -5.34 4.11
C LEU A 124 -13.23 -5.85 2.76
N MET A 125 -14.49 -6.29 2.71
CA MET A 125 -15.17 -6.74 1.50
C MET A 125 -15.92 -5.58 0.82
N ASP A 126 -16.54 -5.85 -0.33
CA ASP A 126 -17.28 -4.83 -1.07
C ASP A 126 -18.42 -4.20 -0.24
N ALA A 127 -18.53 -2.87 -0.30
CA ALA A 127 -19.52 -2.10 0.47
C ALA A 127 -20.98 -2.42 0.11
N SER A 128 -21.21 -3.12 -1.02
CA SER A 128 -22.52 -3.62 -1.42
C SER A 128 -22.86 -4.99 -0.83
N ASP A 129 -21.93 -5.61 -0.09
CA ASP A 129 -22.21 -6.86 0.60
C ASP A 129 -23.21 -6.61 1.73
N TRP A 130 -24.26 -7.43 1.78
CA TRP A 130 -25.29 -7.34 2.81
C TRP A 130 -24.79 -7.83 4.18
N ARG A 131 -23.62 -8.46 4.23
CA ARG A 131 -22.96 -8.98 5.44
C ARG A 131 -22.16 -7.92 6.21
N GLN A 132 -22.17 -6.67 5.75
CA GLN A 132 -21.47 -5.56 6.40
C GLN A 132 -21.95 -5.37 7.85
N PRO A 133 -21.04 -5.36 8.85
CA PRO A 133 -21.44 -5.12 10.23
C PRO A 133 -21.88 -3.67 10.42
N GLU A 134 -22.89 -3.47 11.25
CA GLU A 134 -23.30 -2.15 11.69
C GLU A 134 -22.36 -1.62 12.78
N ASN A 135 -22.29 -0.29 12.91
CA ASN A 135 -21.54 0.42 13.96
C ASN A 135 -20.06 0.02 14.05
N THR A 136 -19.38 -0.11 12.92
CA THR A 136 -17.92 -0.27 12.83
C THR A 136 -17.22 1.08 12.87
N THR A 137 -15.95 1.11 13.27
CA THR A 137 -15.15 2.34 13.29
C THR A 137 -13.69 2.05 13.02
N ASN A 138 -13.10 2.87 12.16
CA ASN A 138 -11.66 2.96 11.99
C ASN A 138 -11.08 3.79 13.14
N VAL A 139 -10.38 3.15 14.08
CA VAL A 139 -9.95 3.83 15.32
C VAL A 139 -8.70 4.67 15.14
N PHE A 140 -7.79 4.30 14.25
CA PHE A 140 -6.71 5.16 13.80
C PHE A 140 -6.28 4.73 12.41
N GLY A 141 -6.80 5.43 11.41
CA GLY A 141 -6.60 5.18 9.99
C GLY A 141 -6.16 6.45 9.27
N GLY A 142 -5.25 6.30 8.32
CA GLY A 142 -4.75 7.42 7.54
C GLY A 142 -3.47 7.08 6.79
N LYS A 143 -2.83 8.12 6.25
CA LYS A 143 -1.60 7.99 5.48
C LYS A 143 -0.36 8.01 6.37
N THR A 144 0.38 6.91 6.33
CA THR A 144 1.75 6.81 6.82
C THR A 144 2.76 7.35 5.83
N GLN A 145 2.42 7.40 4.54
CA GLN A 145 3.31 7.78 3.44
C GLN A 145 4.59 6.94 3.31
N GLY A 146 4.62 5.76 3.95
CA GLY A 146 5.82 4.91 4.00
C GLY A 146 6.91 5.42 4.92
N GLU A 147 6.61 6.42 5.75
CA GLU A 147 7.58 7.00 6.68
C GLU A 147 7.96 6.01 7.78
N ARG A 148 9.05 6.30 8.49
CA ARG A 148 9.65 5.40 9.49
C ARG A 148 8.69 4.95 10.60
N SER A 149 7.67 5.75 10.92
CA SER A 149 6.62 5.42 11.88
C SER A 149 5.62 4.36 11.39
N HIS A 150 5.63 3.98 10.10
CA HIS A 150 4.70 2.98 9.53
C HIS A 150 4.75 1.65 10.27
N ILE A 151 5.94 1.03 10.40
CA ILE A 151 6.08 -0.29 11.05
C ILE A 151 5.71 -0.24 12.55
N PRO A 152 6.16 0.77 13.34
CA PRO A 152 5.70 0.96 14.71
C PRO A 152 4.18 1.15 14.86
N LEU A 153 3.52 1.89 13.96
CA LEU A 153 2.06 2.05 13.97
C LEU A 153 1.37 0.72 13.61
N LEU A 154 1.87 0.02 12.59
CA LEU A 154 1.38 -1.32 12.21
C LEU A 154 1.50 -2.29 13.39
N ALA A 155 2.58 -2.21 14.17
CA ALA A 155 2.79 -3.05 15.33
C ALA A 155 1.74 -2.83 16.42
N ILE A 156 1.32 -1.58 16.65
CA ILE A 156 0.20 -1.27 17.56
C ILE A 156 -1.10 -1.87 17.02
N ALA A 157 -1.36 -1.76 15.71
CA ALA A 157 -2.56 -2.31 15.08
C ALA A 157 -2.59 -3.86 15.16
N CYS A 158 -1.49 -4.54 14.83
CA CYS A 158 -1.38 -6.00 14.96
C CYS A 158 -1.55 -6.47 16.41
N MET A 159 -0.97 -5.73 17.37
CA MET A 159 -1.17 -6.02 18.79
C MET A 159 -2.64 -5.90 19.18
N ALA A 160 -3.33 -4.83 18.75
CA ALA A 160 -4.75 -4.66 19.05
C ALA A 160 -5.61 -5.81 18.49
N GLU A 161 -5.39 -6.23 17.24
CA GLU A 161 -6.11 -7.37 16.65
C GLU A 161 -5.89 -8.68 17.42
N ASP A 162 -4.68 -8.92 17.92
CA ASP A 162 -4.34 -10.13 18.70
C ASP A 162 -4.90 -10.13 20.13
N ARG A 163 -5.07 -8.95 20.76
CA ARG A 163 -5.60 -8.85 22.13
C ARG A 163 -7.12 -8.87 22.20
N LEU A 164 -7.78 -8.41 21.15
CA LEU A 164 -9.24 -8.32 21.11
C LEU A 164 -9.87 -9.68 20.76
N PRO A 165 -11.14 -9.91 21.12
CA PRO A 165 -11.83 -11.14 20.75
C PRO A 165 -11.82 -11.35 19.23
N GLU A 166 -11.71 -12.61 18.78
CA GLU A 166 -11.72 -12.95 17.36
C GLU A 166 -12.97 -12.37 16.67
N GLY A 167 -12.77 -11.79 15.49
CA GLY A 167 -13.85 -11.13 14.74
C GLY A 167 -14.06 -9.66 15.07
N CYS A 168 -13.48 -9.10 16.14
CA CYS A 168 -13.78 -7.73 16.59
C CYS A 168 -12.87 -6.65 16.00
N ALA A 169 -11.67 -7.00 15.55
CA ALA A 169 -10.71 -6.08 14.96
C ALA A 169 -10.06 -6.67 13.69
N ALA A 170 -9.72 -5.80 12.74
CA ALA A 170 -8.93 -6.16 11.57
C ALA A 170 -7.98 -5.03 11.18
N VAL A 171 -6.72 -5.40 10.99
CA VAL A 171 -5.69 -4.54 10.41
C VAL A 171 -5.78 -4.59 8.89
N SER A 172 -5.70 -3.44 8.24
CA SER A 172 -5.67 -3.32 6.78
C SER A 172 -4.86 -2.10 6.31
N GLY A 173 -4.74 -1.92 5.00
CA GLY A 173 -4.00 -0.82 4.39
C GLY A 173 -2.98 -1.32 3.37
N ASP A 174 -1.94 -0.51 3.13
CA ASP A 174 -0.82 -0.82 2.25
C ASP A 174 0.25 -1.60 3.02
N ILE A 175 -0.08 -2.84 3.37
CA ILE A 175 0.75 -3.73 4.17
C ILE A 175 0.97 -5.08 3.49
N ASN A 176 2.02 -5.81 3.89
CA ASN A 176 2.30 -7.17 3.46
C ASN A 176 2.71 -8.08 4.65
N LEU A 177 2.92 -9.37 4.37
CA LEU A 177 3.28 -10.37 5.39
C LEU A 177 4.61 -10.06 6.10
N ALA A 178 5.67 -9.75 5.36
CA ALA A 178 6.99 -9.45 5.93
C ALA A 178 6.97 -8.21 6.85
N GLN A 179 6.24 -7.16 6.46
CA GLN A 179 6.02 -5.97 7.29
C GLN A 179 5.24 -6.32 8.57
N CYS A 180 4.19 -7.13 8.47
CA CYS A 180 3.46 -7.65 9.65
C CYS A 180 4.36 -8.49 10.56
N ARG A 181 5.20 -9.38 10.00
CA ARG A 181 6.18 -10.17 10.76
C ARG A 181 7.16 -9.26 11.52
N ARG A 182 7.69 -8.24 10.85
CA ARG A 182 8.59 -7.25 11.46
C ARG A 182 7.90 -6.46 12.57
N ALA A 183 6.69 -5.98 12.31
CA ALA A 183 5.88 -5.22 13.27
C ALA A 183 5.56 -6.04 14.53
N VAL A 184 5.09 -7.29 14.34
CA VAL A 184 4.78 -8.22 15.42
C VAL A 184 6.02 -8.62 16.22
N SER A 185 7.15 -8.85 15.55
CA SER A 185 8.43 -9.14 16.21
C SER A 185 8.86 -7.99 17.11
N TRP A 186 8.77 -6.74 16.62
CA TRP A 186 9.09 -5.55 17.40
C TRP A 186 8.14 -5.38 18.59
N ALA A 187 6.82 -5.48 18.38
CA ALA A 187 5.84 -5.39 19.47
C ALA A 187 6.08 -6.47 20.54
N SER A 188 6.36 -7.70 20.13
CA SER A 188 6.60 -8.82 21.05
C SER A 188 7.81 -8.58 21.93
N GLN A 189 8.88 -8.00 21.36
CA GLN A 189 10.10 -7.64 22.07
C GLN A 189 9.81 -6.54 23.11
N GLU A 190 9.18 -5.44 22.71
CA GLU A 190 8.93 -4.30 23.60
C GLU A 190 7.91 -4.61 24.71
N LEU A 191 6.95 -5.50 24.44
CA LEU A 191 5.93 -5.91 25.42
C LEU A 191 6.41 -7.04 26.34
N GLY A 192 7.49 -7.74 25.98
CA GLY A 192 7.96 -8.93 26.69
C GLY A 192 6.99 -10.11 26.63
N ARG A 193 6.03 -10.10 25.69
CA ARG A 193 5.08 -11.19 25.46
C ARG A 193 4.76 -11.32 23.96
N PRO A 194 4.57 -12.54 23.43
CA PRO A 194 4.27 -12.74 22.01
C PRO A 194 3.00 -11.99 21.56
N VAL A 195 3.06 -11.46 20.34
CA VAL A 195 1.92 -10.97 19.56
C VAL A 195 1.74 -11.93 18.37
N SER A 196 0.51 -12.31 18.04
CA SER A 196 0.22 -13.12 16.85
C SER A 196 0.13 -12.28 15.58
N LEU A 197 0.35 -12.90 14.42
CA LEU A 197 0.06 -12.27 13.14
C LEU A 197 -1.44 -11.99 12.97
N PRO A 198 -1.82 -10.92 12.26
CA PRO A 198 -3.20 -10.66 11.85
C PRO A 198 -3.83 -11.87 11.13
N ALA A 199 -5.16 -11.98 11.13
CA ALA A 199 -5.85 -13.08 10.46
C ALA A 199 -5.60 -13.09 8.94
N VAL A 200 -5.50 -11.92 8.32
CA VAL A 200 -5.16 -11.77 6.89
C VAL A 200 -3.77 -12.31 6.53
N CYS A 201 -2.90 -12.54 7.52
CA CYS A 201 -1.58 -13.15 7.34
C CYS A 201 -1.58 -14.68 7.62
N ARG A 202 -2.75 -15.29 7.84
CA ARG A 202 -2.91 -16.68 8.29
C ARG A 202 -4.09 -17.34 7.57
N LYS A 203 -3.85 -18.02 6.46
CA LYS A 203 -4.87 -18.64 5.57
C LYS A 203 -5.85 -19.53 6.31
N GLU A 204 -5.42 -20.34 7.27
CA GLU A 204 -6.33 -21.20 8.03
C GLU A 204 -7.29 -20.39 8.91
N ALA A 205 -6.81 -19.28 9.48
CA ALA A 205 -7.64 -18.39 10.28
C ALA A 205 -8.57 -17.54 9.40
N LEU A 206 -8.05 -17.01 8.30
CA LEU A 206 -8.83 -16.26 7.32
C LEU A 206 -9.94 -17.13 6.73
N HIS A 207 -9.61 -18.33 6.23
CA HIS A 207 -10.57 -19.27 5.68
C HIS A 207 -11.67 -19.60 6.69
N ARG A 208 -11.31 -19.98 7.92
CA ARG A 208 -12.28 -20.29 8.97
C ARG A 208 -13.24 -19.13 9.25
N ARG A 209 -12.73 -17.90 9.34
CA ARG A 209 -13.56 -16.70 9.58
C ARG A 209 -14.47 -16.41 8.39
N LEU A 210 -13.93 -16.43 7.17
CA LEU A 210 -14.70 -16.20 5.94
C LEU A 210 -15.80 -17.26 5.73
N SER A 211 -15.50 -18.53 6.01
CA SER A 211 -16.51 -19.60 5.99
C SER A 211 -17.58 -19.40 7.06
N ALA A 212 -17.22 -18.92 8.25
CA ALA A 212 -18.18 -18.65 9.34
C ALA A 212 -19.14 -17.50 8.99
N ILE A 213 -18.69 -16.53 8.21
CA ILE A 213 -19.52 -15.44 7.63
C ILE A 213 -20.46 -15.98 6.52
N GLY A 214 -20.28 -17.23 6.09
CA GLY A 214 -21.15 -17.92 5.13
C GLY A 214 -20.65 -17.90 3.69
N LEU A 215 -19.41 -17.47 3.43
CA LEU A 215 -18.79 -17.56 2.11
C LEU A 215 -18.44 -19.01 1.76
N LYS A 216 -18.65 -19.42 0.50
CA LYS A 216 -18.38 -20.78 0.01
C LYS A 216 -17.96 -20.79 -1.47
N GLY A 217 -17.28 -21.85 -1.90
CA GLY A 217 -16.94 -22.08 -3.31
C GLY A 217 -16.19 -20.90 -3.93
N ARG A 218 -16.62 -20.48 -5.13
CA ARG A 218 -16.00 -19.37 -5.88
C ARG A 218 -15.87 -18.08 -5.07
N GLU A 219 -16.91 -17.69 -4.33
CA GLU A 219 -16.94 -16.44 -3.55
C GLU A 219 -15.93 -16.49 -2.39
N LEU A 220 -15.77 -17.65 -1.75
CA LEU A 220 -14.77 -17.84 -0.70
C LEU A 220 -13.35 -17.76 -1.26
N VAL A 221 -13.08 -18.42 -2.39
CA VAL A 221 -11.77 -18.36 -3.07
C VAL A 221 -11.43 -16.94 -3.47
N GLU A 222 -12.38 -16.22 -4.07
CA GLU A 222 -12.22 -14.81 -4.45
C GLU A 222 -11.80 -13.96 -3.25
N LYS A 223 -12.50 -14.06 -2.12
CA LYS A 223 -12.18 -13.27 -0.92
C LYS A 223 -10.92 -13.74 -0.20
N MET A 224 -10.56 -15.02 -0.27
CA MET A 224 -9.26 -15.51 0.21
C MET A 224 -8.10 -14.91 -0.58
N ILE A 225 -8.20 -14.86 -1.92
CA ILE A 225 -7.18 -14.29 -2.81
C ILE A 225 -7.07 -12.77 -2.63
N GLU A 226 -8.20 -12.10 -2.44
CA GLU A 226 -8.26 -10.65 -2.24
C GLU A 226 -7.69 -10.19 -0.89
N LEU A 227 -7.96 -10.92 0.19
CA LEU A 227 -7.65 -10.47 1.54
C LEU A 227 -6.36 -11.05 2.12
N SER A 228 -5.90 -12.21 1.63
CA SER A 228 -4.70 -12.85 2.15
C SER A 228 -3.44 -12.06 1.78
N LEU A 229 -2.53 -11.93 2.75
CA LEU A 229 -1.19 -11.37 2.56
C LEU A 229 -0.10 -12.45 2.43
N GLU A 230 -0.47 -13.74 2.46
CA GLU A 230 0.49 -14.84 2.32
C GLU A 230 1.09 -14.97 0.92
N GLY A 231 2.17 -15.75 0.84
CA GLY A 231 2.80 -16.15 -0.41
C GLY A 231 1.81 -16.80 -1.37
N SER A 232 1.97 -16.49 -2.65
CA SER A 232 1.02 -16.87 -3.70
C SER A 232 0.90 -18.40 -3.83
N TRP A 233 2.01 -19.14 -3.74
CA TRP A 233 2.01 -20.59 -3.90
C TRP A 233 1.42 -21.31 -2.67
N GLU A 234 1.73 -20.88 -1.44
CA GLU A 234 1.17 -21.49 -0.22
C GLU A 234 -0.34 -21.31 -0.15
N LEU A 235 -0.83 -20.14 -0.57
CA LEU A 235 -2.25 -19.87 -0.65
C LEU A 235 -2.91 -20.70 -1.76
N GLY A 236 -2.25 -20.82 -2.91
CA GLY A 236 -2.70 -21.63 -4.03
C GLY A 236 -2.89 -23.10 -3.67
N ASP A 237 -1.86 -23.72 -3.10
CA ASP A 237 -1.90 -25.12 -2.61
C ASP A 237 -3.05 -25.34 -1.63
N PHE A 238 -3.19 -24.45 -0.65
CA PHE A 238 -4.26 -24.50 0.34
C PHE A 238 -5.66 -24.41 -0.29
N LEU A 239 -5.88 -23.48 -1.23
CA LEU A 239 -7.19 -23.30 -1.87
C LEU A 239 -7.53 -24.42 -2.85
N GLN A 240 -6.54 -24.98 -3.53
CA GLN A 240 -6.72 -26.15 -4.39
C GLN A 240 -7.11 -27.40 -3.57
N GLU A 241 -6.57 -27.55 -2.35
CA GLU A 241 -6.97 -28.63 -1.44
C GLU A 241 -8.37 -28.43 -0.84
N LYS A 242 -8.68 -27.21 -0.36
CA LYS A 242 -9.91 -26.94 0.41
C LYS A 242 -11.13 -26.64 -0.45
N GLU A 243 -10.95 -25.93 -1.56
CA GLU A 243 -12.03 -25.42 -2.41
C GLU A 243 -11.73 -25.68 -3.91
N PRO A 244 -11.48 -26.95 -4.34
CA PRO A 244 -11.05 -27.26 -5.70
C PRO A 244 -12.02 -26.78 -6.79
N ASP A 245 -13.33 -26.98 -6.57
CA ASP A 245 -14.36 -26.52 -7.50
C ASP A 245 -14.47 -24.99 -7.51
N GLY A 246 -14.34 -24.36 -6.34
CA GLY A 246 -14.32 -22.90 -6.19
C GLY A 246 -13.12 -22.26 -6.86
N TRP A 247 -11.96 -22.90 -6.76
CA TRP A 247 -10.70 -22.52 -7.38
C TRP A 247 -10.80 -22.49 -8.90
N TYR A 248 -11.26 -23.59 -9.49
CA TYR A 248 -11.45 -23.69 -10.94
C TYR A 248 -12.47 -22.66 -11.42
N ALA A 249 -13.62 -22.54 -10.74
CA ALA A 249 -14.65 -21.58 -11.10
C ALA A 249 -14.16 -20.12 -11.02
N TYR A 250 -13.36 -19.79 -10.00
CA TYR A 250 -12.82 -18.44 -9.81
C TYR A 250 -11.93 -18.03 -10.99
N PHE A 251 -10.91 -18.84 -11.33
CA PHE A 251 -10.01 -18.49 -12.41
C PHE A 251 -10.68 -18.53 -13.78
N ARG A 252 -11.56 -19.51 -14.03
CA ARG A 252 -12.36 -19.55 -15.26
C ARG A 252 -13.16 -18.25 -15.44
N ASP A 253 -13.81 -17.77 -14.38
CA ASP A 253 -14.58 -16.53 -14.44
C ASP A 253 -13.67 -15.29 -14.55
N ALA A 254 -12.53 -15.26 -13.86
CA ALA A 254 -11.54 -14.18 -13.98
C ALA A 254 -11.02 -14.03 -15.43
N PHE A 255 -10.88 -15.14 -16.16
CA PHE A 255 -10.45 -15.11 -17.56
C PHE A 255 -11.53 -14.61 -18.53
N LYS A 256 -12.83 -14.70 -18.21
CA LYS A 256 -13.92 -14.31 -19.14
C LYS A 256 -13.80 -12.86 -19.64
N GLY A 257 -13.39 -11.96 -18.75
CA GLY A 257 -13.23 -10.52 -19.04
C GLY A 257 -11.92 -10.16 -19.73
N CYS A 258 -11.02 -11.11 -19.98
CA CYS A 258 -9.68 -10.85 -20.48
C CYS A 258 -9.58 -11.12 -22.00
N ASP A 259 -9.41 -10.07 -22.81
CA ASP A 259 -9.21 -10.21 -24.26
C ASP A 259 -7.78 -10.67 -24.61
N ALA A 260 -7.62 -11.30 -25.77
CA ALA A 260 -6.30 -11.67 -26.30
C ALA A 260 -5.40 -10.44 -26.45
N GLY A 261 -4.11 -10.59 -26.12
CA GLY A 261 -3.12 -9.50 -26.21
C GLY A 261 -3.25 -8.42 -25.14
N THR A 262 -4.16 -8.54 -24.17
CA THR A 262 -4.29 -7.59 -23.06
C THR A 262 -3.32 -7.89 -21.92
N MET A 263 -2.92 -6.83 -21.19
CA MET A 263 -2.10 -6.99 -19.98
C MET A 263 -2.87 -7.70 -18.86
N GLU A 264 -4.19 -7.55 -18.84
CA GLU A 264 -5.10 -8.20 -17.89
C GLU A 264 -5.08 -9.73 -18.04
N LEU A 265 -5.11 -10.24 -19.28
CA LEU A 265 -4.96 -11.67 -19.53
C LEU A 265 -3.63 -12.19 -19.01
N GLU A 266 -2.53 -11.53 -19.38
CA GLU A 266 -1.18 -11.92 -19.00
C GLU A 266 -1.00 -11.93 -17.46
N ARG A 267 -1.47 -10.88 -16.78
CA ARG A 267 -1.45 -10.78 -15.32
C ARG A 267 -2.25 -11.90 -14.65
N THR A 268 -3.42 -12.23 -15.19
CA THR A 268 -4.28 -13.27 -14.61
C THR A 268 -3.67 -14.66 -14.82
N VAL A 269 -3.08 -14.92 -15.99
CA VAL A 269 -2.34 -16.16 -16.27
C VAL A 269 -1.14 -16.30 -15.34
N ARG A 270 -0.34 -15.24 -15.20
CA ARG A 270 0.80 -15.21 -14.28
C ARG A 270 0.36 -15.51 -12.86
N ARG A 271 -0.68 -14.84 -12.37
CA ARG A 271 -1.20 -15.07 -11.02
C ARG A 271 -1.63 -16.53 -10.82
N TYR A 272 -2.34 -17.12 -11.77
CA TYR A 272 -2.73 -18.54 -11.69
C TYR A 272 -1.51 -19.47 -11.54
N LEU A 273 -0.49 -19.26 -12.36
CA LEU A 273 0.72 -20.08 -12.37
C LEU A 273 1.64 -19.82 -11.16
N GLU A 274 1.77 -18.56 -10.71
CA GLU A 274 2.51 -18.17 -9.51
C GLU A 274 1.84 -18.71 -8.22
N MET A 275 0.57 -19.11 -8.30
CA MET A 275 -0.18 -19.79 -7.24
C MET A 275 -0.24 -21.32 -7.45
N ASP A 276 0.72 -21.89 -8.19
CA ASP A 276 0.84 -23.34 -8.44
C ASP A 276 -0.39 -23.96 -9.15
N GLY A 277 -1.02 -23.20 -10.03
CA GLY A 277 -2.13 -23.68 -10.84
C GLY A 277 -1.68 -24.63 -11.95
N ASP A 278 -2.40 -25.75 -12.11
CA ASP A 278 -2.14 -26.77 -13.14
C ASP A 278 -2.25 -26.23 -14.59
N PHE A 279 -1.19 -26.41 -15.37
CA PHE A 279 -1.12 -25.90 -16.75
C PHE A 279 -2.19 -26.49 -17.67
N LYS A 280 -2.54 -27.77 -17.50
CA LYS A 280 -3.56 -28.42 -18.33
C LYS A 280 -4.94 -27.81 -18.07
N ASN A 281 -5.29 -27.54 -16.81
CA ASN A 281 -6.50 -26.81 -16.44
C ASN A 281 -6.48 -25.37 -16.94
N LEU A 282 -5.33 -24.67 -16.92
CA LEU A 282 -5.19 -23.36 -17.55
C LEU A 282 -5.54 -23.41 -19.04
N CYS A 283 -4.96 -24.36 -19.78
CA CYS A 283 -5.26 -24.57 -21.20
C CYS A 283 -6.76 -24.86 -21.41
N ARG A 284 -7.38 -25.68 -20.55
CA ARG A 284 -8.81 -25.98 -20.61
C ARG A 284 -9.66 -24.71 -20.43
N MET A 285 -9.43 -23.94 -19.36
CA MET A 285 -10.20 -22.73 -19.04
C MET A 285 -10.11 -21.67 -20.12
N LEU A 286 -8.95 -21.54 -20.77
CA LEU A 286 -8.70 -20.51 -21.77
C LEU A 286 -9.09 -20.91 -23.18
N VAL A 287 -9.03 -22.19 -23.55
CA VAL A 287 -9.20 -22.63 -24.96
C VAL A 287 -10.47 -23.44 -25.19
N SER A 288 -10.77 -24.44 -24.36
CA SER A 288 -11.77 -25.47 -24.69
C SER A 288 -13.04 -25.45 -23.83
N ASP A 289 -12.97 -24.91 -22.61
CA ASP A 289 -14.11 -24.87 -21.70
C ASP A 289 -15.24 -23.99 -22.30
N PRO A 290 -16.45 -24.53 -22.53
CA PRO A 290 -17.56 -23.77 -23.09
C PRO A 290 -18.02 -22.59 -22.21
N GLU A 291 -17.80 -22.69 -20.90
CA GLU A 291 -18.03 -21.60 -19.95
C GLU A 291 -16.76 -20.78 -19.72
N GLY A 292 -15.64 -21.13 -20.35
CA GLY A 292 -14.38 -20.40 -20.29
C GLY A 292 -14.26 -19.31 -21.35
N ARG A 293 -13.03 -18.83 -21.55
CA ARG A 293 -12.76 -17.68 -22.44
C ARG A 293 -12.78 -18.05 -23.92
N GLN A 294 -12.46 -19.30 -24.27
CA GLN A 294 -12.44 -19.81 -25.65
C GLN A 294 -11.56 -18.99 -26.60
N LEU A 295 -10.35 -18.67 -26.16
CA LEU A 295 -9.33 -18.01 -26.98
C LEU A 295 -8.91 -18.92 -28.13
N PRO A 296 -8.56 -18.33 -29.30
CA PRO A 296 -7.79 -19.03 -30.31
C PRO A 296 -6.51 -19.61 -29.70
N LEU A 297 -6.18 -20.85 -30.06
CA LEU A 297 -4.99 -21.54 -29.56
C LEU A 297 -3.70 -20.73 -29.78
N GLU A 298 -3.60 -20.02 -30.91
CA GLU A 298 -2.45 -19.17 -31.23
C GLU A 298 -2.28 -18.03 -30.22
N ASP A 299 -3.36 -17.36 -29.83
CA ASP A 299 -3.33 -16.27 -28.85
C ASP A 299 -2.93 -16.80 -27.46
N PHE A 300 -3.46 -17.96 -27.05
CA PHE A 300 -3.08 -18.61 -25.81
C PHE A 300 -1.59 -18.94 -25.77
N LEU A 301 -1.09 -19.66 -26.78
CA LEU A 301 0.31 -20.07 -26.85
C LEU A 301 1.27 -18.88 -26.97
N GLN A 302 0.85 -17.80 -27.63
CA GLN A 302 1.62 -16.56 -27.67
C GLN A 302 1.81 -15.98 -26.26
N VAL A 303 0.79 -16.00 -25.40
CA VAL A 303 0.93 -15.56 -23.99
C VAL A 303 1.89 -16.47 -23.23
N ILE A 304 1.75 -17.80 -23.35
CA ILE A 304 2.61 -18.78 -22.65
C ILE A 304 4.09 -18.63 -23.02
N VAL A 305 4.38 -18.41 -24.31
CA VAL A 305 5.73 -18.17 -24.79
C VAL A 305 6.25 -16.80 -24.31
N ARG A 306 5.42 -15.76 -24.40
CA ARG A 306 5.77 -14.39 -23.98
C ARG A 306 6.17 -14.30 -22.49
N ILE A 307 5.43 -14.97 -21.60
CA ILE A 307 5.76 -15.00 -20.16
C ILE A 307 6.94 -15.91 -19.81
N LYS A 308 7.58 -16.53 -20.81
CA LYS A 308 8.73 -17.44 -20.68
C LYS A 308 8.48 -18.59 -19.71
N LEU A 309 7.26 -19.14 -19.69
CA LEU A 309 6.91 -20.29 -18.82
C LEU A 309 7.84 -21.49 -19.05
N HIS A 310 8.32 -21.64 -20.28
CA HIS A 310 9.18 -22.73 -20.73
C HIS A 310 10.67 -22.54 -20.47
N VAL A 311 11.07 -21.41 -19.87
CA VAL A 311 12.47 -21.12 -19.53
C VAL A 311 12.63 -21.29 -18.03
N GLN A 312 13.54 -22.16 -17.60
CA GLN A 312 13.73 -22.47 -16.18
C GLN A 312 14.40 -21.32 -15.43
N GLU A 313 15.57 -20.89 -15.92
CA GLU A 313 16.34 -19.78 -15.35
C GLU A 313 15.97 -18.47 -16.03
N LYS A 314 15.25 -17.60 -15.31
CA LYS A 314 14.82 -16.29 -15.80
C LYS A 314 14.61 -15.31 -14.65
N GLU A 315 14.89 -14.04 -14.90
CA GLU A 315 14.61 -12.96 -13.94
C GLU A 315 13.10 -12.71 -13.87
N THR A 316 12.53 -12.74 -12.66
CA THR A 316 11.08 -12.57 -12.41
C THR A 316 10.78 -11.37 -11.53
N TYR A 317 11.82 -10.68 -11.03
CA TYR A 317 11.69 -9.39 -10.36
C TYR A 317 11.02 -8.39 -11.29
N ASP A 318 10.00 -7.72 -10.77
CA ASP A 318 9.24 -6.71 -11.47
C ASP A 318 9.29 -5.42 -10.65
N PHE A 319 10.05 -4.42 -11.10
CA PHE A 319 10.16 -3.18 -10.33
C PHE A 319 8.82 -2.44 -10.28
N THR A 320 7.89 -2.70 -11.21
CA THR A 320 6.58 -2.06 -11.25
C THR A 320 5.61 -2.62 -10.20
N ARG A 321 5.93 -3.78 -9.60
CA ARG A 321 5.21 -4.29 -8.43
C ARG A 321 5.62 -3.49 -7.20
N THR A 322 4.63 -3.07 -6.42
CA THR A 322 4.86 -2.38 -5.14
C THR A 322 5.39 -3.37 -4.10
N ASP A 323 6.08 -2.85 -3.09
CA ASP A 323 6.57 -3.69 -2.00
C ASP A 323 5.42 -4.36 -1.25
N ARG A 324 4.24 -3.72 -1.20
CA ARG A 324 2.98 -4.31 -0.71
C ARG A 324 2.64 -5.64 -1.42
N GLN A 325 2.95 -5.76 -2.71
CA GLN A 325 2.66 -6.96 -3.51
C GLN A 325 3.74 -8.05 -3.36
N ASN A 326 4.81 -7.80 -2.59
CA ASN A 326 5.84 -8.78 -2.30
C ASN A 326 5.73 -9.22 -0.83
N PRO A 327 5.24 -10.44 -0.54
CA PRO A 327 5.02 -10.91 0.82
C PRO A 327 6.32 -11.08 1.62
N GLU A 328 7.47 -11.17 0.96
CA GLU A 328 8.78 -11.41 1.59
C GLU A 328 9.60 -10.14 1.83
N LYS A 329 9.14 -8.98 1.31
CA LYS A 329 9.88 -7.73 1.44
C LYS A 329 9.36 -6.88 2.60
N ASP A 330 10.20 -6.65 3.61
CA ASP A 330 9.82 -5.92 4.83
C ASP A 330 10.01 -4.39 4.73
N THR A 331 10.44 -3.89 3.57
CA THR A 331 10.52 -2.46 3.26
C THR A 331 9.14 -1.92 2.92
N VAL A 332 8.91 -0.65 3.23
CA VAL A 332 7.70 0.07 2.85
C VAL A 332 8.10 1.00 1.70
N ASP A 333 7.35 1.00 0.60
CA ASP A 333 7.54 2.02 -0.43
C ASP A 333 7.33 3.40 0.22
N ASP A 334 8.02 4.43 -0.24
CA ASP A 334 7.59 5.81 0.00
C ASP A 334 6.70 6.28 -1.17
N ILE A 335 6.10 7.48 -1.06
CA ILE A 335 5.29 8.05 -2.15
C ILE A 335 6.06 8.12 -3.48
N SER A 336 7.36 8.41 -3.45
CA SER A 336 8.17 8.53 -4.66
C SER A 336 8.37 7.16 -5.32
N ALA A 337 8.68 6.13 -4.53
CA ALA A 337 8.79 4.76 -4.98
C ALA A 337 7.46 4.30 -5.55
N LEU A 338 6.36 4.44 -4.81
CA LEU A 338 5.01 4.11 -5.27
C LEU A 338 4.69 4.75 -6.62
N MET A 339 5.01 6.04 -6.78
CA MET A 339 4.82 6.77 -8.03
C MET A 339 5.66 6.21 -9.18
N LYS A 340 6.96 5.97 -8.95
CA LYS A 340 7.86 5.41 -9.98
C LYS A 340 7.34 4.06 -10.49
N ARG A 341 6.87 3.22 -9.58
CA ARG A 341 6.34 1.88 -9.89
C ARG A 341 5.03 1.96 -10.66
N MET A 342 4.09 2.79 -10.19
CA MET A 342 2.80 3.00 -10.86
C MET A 342 2.98 3.54 -12.28
N PHE A 343 3.82 4.57 -12.48
CA PHE A 343 4.12 5.06 -13.83
C PHE A 343 4.83 4.01 -14.66
N GLY A 344 5.80 3.28 -14.10
CA GLY A 344 6.45 2.17 -14.79
C GLY A 344 5.44 1.13 -15.30
N GLY A 345 4.49 0.74 -14.45
CA GLY A 345 3.41 -0.19 -14.82
C GLY A 345 2.50 0.36 -15.92
N LEU A 346 2.14 1.65 -15.86
CA LEU A 346 1.32 2.32 -16.87
C LEU A 346 2.03 2.41 -18.24
N PHE A 347 3.35 2.58 -18.25
CA PHE A 347 4.17 2.60 -19.46
C PHE A 347 4.56 1.19 -19.95
N GLY A 348 4.01 0.13 -19.35
CA GLY A 348 4.28 -1.25 -19.77
C GLY A 348 5.70 -1.71 -19.48
N LEU A 349 6.36 -1.13 -18.47
CA LEU A 349 7.73 -1.49 -18.06
C LEU A 349 7.76 -2.67 -17.09
N GLY A 350 6.64 -3.34 -16.85
CA GLY A 350 6.56 -4.47 -15.93
C GLY A 350 7.22 -5.70 -16.51
N ASN A 351 7.86 -6.49 -15.65
CA ASN A 351 8.45 -7.75 -16.10
C ASN A 351 7.35 -8.75 -16.50
N HIS A 352 7.44 -9.27 -17.72
CA HIS A 352 6.50 -10.24 -18.27
C HIS A 352 6.75 -11.69 -17.81
N ASN A 353 7.94 -11.97 -17.29
CA ASN A 353 8.33 -13.32 -16.91
C ASN A 353 7.51 -13.81 -15.70
N VAL A 354 7.07 -15.07 -15.76
CA VAL A 354 6.31 -15.71 -14.67
C VAL A 354 7.22 -16.47 -13.72
N ASN A 355 7.00 -16.40 -12.41
CA ASN A 355 7.74 -17.23 -11.45
C ASN A 355 7.18 -18.67 -11.37
N ALA A 356 7.21 -19.37 -12.50
CA ALA A 356 6.81 -20.77 -12.66
C ALA A 356 7.58 -21.39 -13.85
N TYR A 357 7.69 -22.71 -13.91
CA TYR A 357 8.36 -23.42 -15.00
C TYR A 357 7.57 -24.64 -15.44
N VAL A 358 7.32 -24.75 -16.74
CA VAL A 358 6.74 -25.95 -17.38
C VAL A 358 7.55 -26.25 -18.65
N PRO A 359 8.19 -27.42 -18.79
CA PRO A 359 8.94 -27.77 -20.00
C PRO A 359 8.10 -27.68 -21.28
N LEU A 360 8.73 -27.32 -22.40
CA LEU A 360 8.04 -27.23 -23.71
C LEU A 360 7.30 -28.53 -24.08
N GLU A 361 7.88 -29.69 -23.77
CA GLU A 361 7.25 -30.97 -24.09
C GLU A 361 5.97 -31.22 -23.27
N GLU A 362 5.95 -30.82 -22.01
CA GLU A 362 4.77 -30.91 -21.15
C GLU A 362 3.69 -29.91 -21.58
N ILE A 363 4.09 -28.71 -22.02
CA ILE A 363 3.17 -27.74 -22.65
C ILE A 363 2.52 -28.35 -23.89
N ARG A 364 3.31 -29.00 -24.76
CA ARG A 364 2.80 -29.67 -25.97
C ARG A 364 1.83 -30.78 -25.64
N GLU A 365 2.20 -31.66 -24.72
CA GLU A 365 1.36 -32.79 -24.29
C GLU A 365 0.03 -32.30 -23.73
N SER A 366 0.06 -31.36 -22.78
CA SER A 366 -1.14 -30.77 -22.19
C SER A 366 -2.06 -30.13 -23.23
N CYS A 367 -1.51 -29.39 -24.19
CA CYS A 367 -2.30 -28.80 -25.27
C CYS A 367 -2.90 -29.85 -26.21
N ARG A 368 -2.17 -30.93 -26.54
CA ARG A 368 -2.70 -32.03 -27.38
C ARG A 368 -3.85 -32.75 -26.69
N GLU A 369 -3.74 -32.99 -25.39
CA GLU A 369 -4.79 -33.64 -24.62
C GLU A 369 -6.07 -32.78 -24.50
N VAL A 370 -5.93 -31.45 -24.46
CA VAL A 370 -7.06 -30.52 -24.32
C VAL A 370 -7.70 -30.19 -25.68
N CYS A 371 -6.89 -29.90 -26.70
CA CYS A 371 -7.36 -29.43 -28.01
C CYS A 371 -7.54 -30.56 -29.05
N GLY A 372 -6.99 -31.74 -28.80
CA GLY A 372 -6.97 -32.87 -29.71
C GLY A 372 -5.83 -32.84 -30.74
N GLU A 373 -5.58 -33.98 -31.37
CA GLU A 373 -4.45 -34.19 -32.31
C GLU A 373 -4.57 -33.42 -33.64
N SER A 374 -5.74 -32.86 -33.96
CA SER A 374 -5.98 -32.15 -35.23
C SER A 374 -5.46 -30.70 -35.23
N CYS A 375 -5.06 -30.17 -34.08
CA CYS A 375 -4.49 -28.83 -33.96
C CYS A 375 -2.97 -28.84 -34.20
N ASP A 376 -2.47 -27.90 -35.00
CA ASP A 376 -1.03 -27.68 -35.23
C ASP A 376 -0.36 -27.03 -34.01
N ILE A 377 -0.23 -27.76 -32.90
CA ILE A 377 0.40 -27.27 -31.67
C ILE A 377 1.86 -26.92 -31.95
N ASP A 378 2.58 -27.82 -32.64
CA ASP A 378 4.01 -27.71 -32.87
C ASP A 378 4.39 -26.52 -33.75
N GLY A 379 3.68 -26.33 -34.86
CA GLY A 379 3.87 -25.16 -35.71
C GLY A 379 3.47 -23.85 -35.01
N THR A 380 2.42 -23.87 -34.18
CA THR A 380 1.97 -22.67 -33.45
C THR A 380 3.00 -22.23 -32.40
N ILE A 381 3.54 -23.17 -31.61
CA ILE A 381 4.62 -22.86 -30.66
C ILE A 381 5.87 -22.38 -31.39
N GLY A 382 6.25 -23.03 -32.50
CA GLY A 382 7.39 -22.61 -33.32
C GLY A 382 7.27 -21.16 -33.79
N ARG A 383 6.11 -20.78 -34.35
CA ARG A 383 5.83 -19.40 -34.78
C ARG A 383 5.87 -18.40 -33.61
N ALA A 384 5.37 -18.77 -32.45
CA ALA A 384 5.41 -17.92 -31.26
C ALA A 384 6.86 -17.69 -30.76
N LEU A 385 7.69 -18.74 -30.72
CA LEU A 385 9.10 -18.66 -30.35
C LEU A 385 9.90 -17.81 -31.33
N GLU A 386 9.67 -17.98 -32.64
CA GLU A 386 10.32 -17.16 -33.68
C GLU A 386 9.97 -15.67 -33.53
N ARG A 387 8.70 -15.36 -33.25
CA ARG A 387 8.24 -13.98 -33.01
C ARG A 387 8.93 -13.38 -31.78
N GLN A 388 8.96 -14.11 -30.66
CA GLN A 388 9.63 -13.65 -29.44
C GLN A 388 11.13 -13.42 -29.65
N ALA A 389 11.82 -14.35 -30.32
CA ALA A 389 13.24 -14.20 -30.65
C ALA A 389 13.52 -12.97 -31.54
N GLY A 390 12.54 -12.53 -32.35
CA GLY A 390 12.61 -11.29 -33.11
C GLY A 390 12.41 -10.03 -32.28
N GLU A 391 11.59 -10.10 -31.21
CA GLU A 391 11.34 -9.01 -30.27
C GLU A 391 12.53 -8.82 -29.31
N ASP A 392 13.09 -9.91 -28.77
CA ASP A 392 14.25 -9.90 -27.86
C ASP A 392 15.52 -9.32 -28.52
N LYS A 393 15.63 -9.41 -29.86
CA LYS A 393 16.75 -8.81 -30.62
C LYS A 393 16.68 -7.30 -30.74
N LYS A 394 15.53 -6.68 -30.49
CA LYS A 394 15.39 -5.22 -30.48
C LYS A 394 15.76 -4.74 -29.08
N GLU A 395 16.57 -3.69 -28.97
CA GLU A 395 16.83 -3.02 -27.69
C GLU A 395 15.49 -2.49 -27.14
N SER A 396 14.88 -3.28 -26.27
CA SER A 396 13.61 -2.97 -25.63
C SER A 396 13.89 -2.46 -24.22
N VAL A 397 12.99 -1.62 -23.71
CA VAL A 397 13.10 -1.17 -22.31
C VAL A 397 13.08 -2.36 -21.35
N GLN A 398 12.38 -3.44 -21.70
CA GLN A 398 12.39 -4.72 -20.99
C GLN A 398 13.82 -5.27 -20.85
N SER A 399 14.57 -5.35 -21.95
CA SER A 399 15.96 -5.83 -21.94
C SER A 399 16.92 -4.90 -21.18
N MET A 400 16.64 -3.60 -21.15
CA MET A 400 17.45 -2.66 -20.38
C MET A 400 17.24 -2.81 -18.86
N LEU A 401 16.01 -3.07 -18.44
CA LEU A 401 15.63 -3.05 -17.03
C LEU A 401 15.85 -4.39 -16.32
N TYR A 402 15.65 -5.52 -17.02
CA TYR A 402 15.60 -6.84 -16.38
C TYR A 402 16.64 -7.84 -16.88
N ASP A 403 17.27 -7.59 -18.03
CA ASP A 403 18.30 -8.49 -18.58
C ASP A 403 19.73 -8.03 -18.24
N GLY A 404 19.93 -7.43 -17.05
CA GLY A 404 21.25 -7.12 -16.47
C GLY A 404 21.95 -5.83 -16.91
N ARG A 405 21.44 -5.12 -17.93
CA ARG A 405 22.10 -3.94 -18.51
C ARG A 405 22.09 -2.69 -17.60
N LEU A 406 21.12 -2.59 -16.70
CA LEU A 406 21.08 -1.53 -15.67
C LEU A 406 22.18 -1.69 -14.63
N GLU A 407 22.51 -2.92 -14.24
CA GLU A 407 23.55 -3.20 -13.24
C GLU A 407 24.93 -2.81 -13.76
N GLU A 408 25.20 -3.05 -15.05
CA GLU A 408 26.40 -2.56 -15.73
C GLU A 408 26.50 -1.04 -15.68
N MET A 409 25.43 -0.31 -16.02
CA MET A 409 25.39 1.15 -15.96
C MET A 409 25.42 1.71 -14.53
N ALA A 410 24.86 0.98 -13.55
CA ALA A 410 24.91 1.36 -12.15
C ALA A 410 26.34 1.22 -11.61
N GLY A 411 27.04 0.13 -11.94
CA GLY A 411 28.46 -0.05 -11.59
C GLY A 411 29.36 1.00 -12.23
N GLU A 412 29.04 1.50 -13.42
CA GLU A 412 29.73 2.66 -14.03
C GLU A 412 29.49 3.96 -13.24
N ARG A 413 28.25 4.23 -12.79
CA ARG A 413 27.95 5.41 -11.95
C ARG A 413 28.52 5.31 -10.55
N GLU A 414 28.59 4.12 -9.98
CA GLU A 414 29.16 3.91 -8.66
C GLU A 414 30.67 4.17 -8.67
N LYS A 415 31.37 3.72 -9.72
CA LYS A 415 32.76 4.12 -9.99
C LYS A 415 32.92 5.63 -10.15
N GLU A 416 32.03 6.28 -10.90
CA GLU A 416 32.06 7.75 -11.05
C GLU A 416 31.84 8.46 -9.70
N LYS A 417 30.94 7.93 -8.84
CA LYS A 417 30.73 8.44 -7.48
C LYS A 417 31.96 8.22 -6.58
N GLU A 418 32.60 7.06 -6.64
CA GLU A 418 33.84 6.79 -5.90
C GLU A 418 34.96 7.76 -6.32
N GLU A 419 35.14 7.97 -7.62
CA GLU A 419 36.11 8.94 -8.15
C GLU A 419 35.82 10.40 -7.74
N LEU A 420 34.54 10.74 -7.54
CA LEU A 420 34.13 12.04 -7.01
C LEU A 420 34.32 12.14 -5.50
N ALA A 421 34.08 11.06 -4.75
CA ALA A 421 34.27 11.00 -3.30
C ALA A 421 35.74 11.09 -2.89
N GLU A 422 36.67 10.72 -3.77
CA GLU A 422 38.11 10.98 -3.57
C GLU A 422 38.45 12.49 -3.63
N LYS A 423 37.66 13.27 -4.39
CA LYS A 423 37.92 14.69 -4.66
C LYS A 423 37.13 15.63 -3.76
N TYR A 424 35.93 15.23 -3.38
CA TYR A 424 34.96 16.04 -2.65
C TYR A 424 34.42 15.28 -1.44
N ASP A 425 34.27 16.00 -0.34
CA ASP A 425 33.77 15.45 0.93
C ASP A 425 32.24 15.33 0.93
N VAL A 426 31.56 16.11 0.08
CA VAL A 426 30.11 16.02 -0.15
C VAL A 426 29.83 16.00 -1.65
N VAL A 427 29.39 14.85 -2.16
CA VAL A 427 29.22 14.60 -3.59
C VAL A 427 27.77 14.74 -4.04
N ASP A 428 26.80 14.39 -3.18
CA ASP A 428 25.38 14.47 -3.52
C ASP A 428 24.53 14.99 -2.35
N LYS A 429 23.22 15.03 -2.58
CA LYS A 429 22.25 15.58 -1.63
C LYS A 429 22.20 14.78 -0.32
N ASP A 430 22.44 13.48 -0.39
CA ASP A 430 22.37 12.59 0.78
C ASP A 430 23.56 12.85 1.70
N GLY A 431 24.72 13.21 1.14
CA GLY A 431 25.90 13.65 1.89
C GLY A 431 25.76 14.97 2.65
N LEU A 432 24.72 15.78 2.38
CA LEU A 432 24.56 17.10 3.03
C LEU A 432 24.34 17.01 4.54
N GLY A 433 23.77 15.91 5.05
CA GLY A 433 23.59 15.71 6.49
C GLY A 433 24.91 15.59 7.26
N ALA A 434 25.97 15.14 6.57
CA ALA A 434 27.31 15.04 7.12
C ALA A 434 28.14 16.32 6.94
N TRP A 435 27.60 17.34 6.27
CA TRP A 435 28.32 18.58 5.97
C TRP A 435 28.82 19.27 7.25
N ARG A 436 30.03 19.82 7.14
CA ARG A 436 30.68 20.66 8.15
C ARG A 436 31.38 21.82 7.44
N GLU A 437 31.60 22.90 8.17
CA GLU A 437 32.38 24.03 7.67
C GLU A 437 33.78 23.56 7.25
N GLY A 438 34.17 23.87 6.01
CA GLY A 438 35.43 23.41 5.40
C GLY A 438 35.34 22.17 4.50
N CYS A 439 34.19 21.50 4.42
CA CYS A 439 33.98 20.41 3.46
C CYS A 439 34.07 20.90 2.00
N ARG A 440 34.76 20.14 1.16
CA ARG A 440 34.78 20.34 -0.30
C ARG A 440 33.52 19.75 -0.89
N VAL A 441 32.69 20.59 -1.51
CA VAL A 441 31.43 20.19 -2.13
C VAL A 441 31.64 20.03 -3.63
N GLU A 442 31.01 19.02 -4.24
CA GLU A 442 31.04 18.87 -5.70
C GLU A 442 30.47 20.14 -6.37
N PRO A 443 31.13 20.73 -7.38
CA PRO A 443 30.70 21.97 -8.00
C PRO A 443 29.27 21.97 -8.54
N LYS A 444 28.80 20.84 -9.08
CA LYS A 444 27.42 20.70 -9.56
C LYS A 444 26.41 20.77 -8.42
N LEU A 445 26.72 20.13 -7.29
CA LEU A 445 25.90 20.19 -6.09
C LEU A 445 25.89 21.60 -5.49
N GLU A 446 27.06 22.25 -5.45
CA GLU A 446 27.19 23.64 -4.99
C GLU A 446 26.36 24.60 -5.85
N GLU A 447 26.40 24.48 -7.17
CA GLU A 447 25.60 25.28 -8.10
C GLU A 447 24.09 25.08 -7.87
N TRP A 448 23.68 23.84 -7.65
CA TRP A 448 22.29 23.51 -7.31
C TRP A 448 21.87 24.12 -5.96
N LEU A 449 22.71 24.00 -4.92
CA LEU A 449 22.46 24.60 -3.61
C LEU A 449 22.37 26.13 -3.69
N LEU A 450 23.28 26.77 -4.42
CA LEU A 450 23.23 28.22 -4.65
C LEU A 450 21.95 28.65 -5.37
N THR A 451 21.49 27.85 -6.33
CA THR A 451 20.21 28.10 -7.01
C THR A 451 19.03 27.96 -6.04
N LEU A 452 19.02 26.92 -5.22
CA LEU A 452 18.01 26.72 -4.18
C LEU A 452 18.01 27.87 -3.15
N CYS A 453 19.20 28.27 -2.67
CA CYS A 453 19.37 29.39 -1.76
C CYS A 453 18.87 30.70 -2.38
N ARG A 454 19.17 30.98 -3.66
CA ARG A 454 18.66 32.17 -4.37
C ARG A 454 17.14 32.15 -4.50
N GLN A 455 16.55 30.99 -4.81
CA GLN A 455 15.10 30.83 -4.87
C GLN A 455 14.46 31.06 -3.50
N LEU A 456 15.04 30.50 -2.44
CA LEU A 456 14.61 30.69 -1.05
C LEU A 456 14.81 32.12 -0.57
N HIS A 457 15.90 32.80 -0.94
CA HIS A 457 16.15 34.20 -0.60
C HIS A 457 15.18 35.14 -1.32
N GLY A 458 14.95 34.91 -2.62
CA GLY A 458 13.95 35.63 -3.41
C GLY A 458 12.53 35.39 -2.89
N PHE A 459 12.24 34.20 -2.37
CA PHE A 459 11.02 33.93 -1.61
C PHE A 459 11.02 34.71 -0.29
N SER A 460 12.11 34.71 0.47
CA SER A 460 12.19 35.32 1.80
C SER A 460 12.05 36.84 1.77
N GLU A 461 12.67 37.57 0.83
CA GLU A 461 12.57 39.05 0.80
C GLU A 461 11.17 39.51 0.36
N LYS A 462 10.63 38.88 -0.69
CA LYS A 462 9.31 39.23 -1.22
C LYS A 462 8.20 38.86 -0.24
N HIS A 463 8.24 37.65 0.33
CA HIS A 463 7.21 37.18 1.25
C HIS A 463 7.38 37.77 2.66
N PHE A 464 8.59 38.13 3.11
CA PHE A 464 8.79 38.86 4.37
C PHE A 464 8.32 40.32 4.24
N GLY A 465 8.54 40.98 3.11
CA GLY A 465 7.98 42.30 2.82
C GLY A 465 6.45 42.27 2.74
N GLU A 466 5.87 41.28 2.06
CA GLU A 466 4.42 41.06 2.02
C GLU A 466 3.85 40.69 3.40
N PHE A 467 4.56 39.88 4.20
CA PHE A 467 4.19 39.51 5.58
C PHE A 467 4.27 40.70 6.55
N GLN A 468 5.30 41.56 6.43
CA GLN A 468 5.39 42.81 7.20
C GLN A 468 4.28 43.80 6.81
N ALA A 469 3.95 43.90 5.51
CA ALA A 469 2.86 44.74 5.03
C ALA A 469 1.47 44.20 5.45
N LEU A 470 1.29 42.88 5.47
CA LEU A 470 0.08 42.22 5.95
C LEU A 470 -0.07 42.40 7.47
N GLY A 471 1.02 42.23 8.23
CA GLY A 471 1.06 42.51 9.66
C GLY A 471 0.73 43.97 9.98
N ALA A 472 1.33 44.93 9.28
CA ALA A 472 1.07 46.35 9.47
C ALA A 472 -0.41 46.72 9.18
N ARG A 473 -1.04 46.07 8.18
CA ARG A 473 -2.47 46.25 7.89
C ARG A 473 -3.37 45.66 8.98
N ILE A 474 -3.07 44.46 9.47
CA ILE A 474 -3.84 43.77 10.52
C ILE A 474 -3.79 44.53 11.86
N PHE A 475 -2.64 45.09 12.24
CA PHE A 475 -2.52 45.89 13.48
C PHE A 475 -3.21 47.26 13.40
N SER A 476 -3.49 47.77 12.20
CA SER A 476 -4.20 49.04 11.99
C SER A 476 -5.72 48.93 11.90
N SER A 477 -6.27 47.73 11.62
CA SER A 477 -7.70 47.53 11.38
C SER A 477 -8.50 46.96 12.56
N GLY A 478 -7.86 46.59 13.67
CA GLY A 478 -8.56 46.21 14.91
C GLY A 478 -9.47 44.96 14.84
N ASP A 479 -9.38 44.15 13.78
CA ASP A 479 -10.23 42.98 13.56
C ASP A 479 -9.54 41.67 14.02
N MET A 480 -10.12 41.01 15.03
CA MET A 480 -9.61 39.77 15.66
C MET A 480 -9.89 38.48 14.86
N THR A 481 -10.16 38.55 13.56
CA THR A 481 -10.41 37.38 12.71
C THR A 481 -9.19 36.93 11.89
N ALA A 482 -8.05 37.61 11.99
CA ALA A 482 -6.84 37.34 11.21
C ALA A 482 -5.89 36.26 11.80
N MET A 483 -6.36 35.36 12.66
CA MET A 483 -5.55 34.24 13.20
C MET A 483 -5.53 32.99 12.29
N SER A 484 -6.16 33.03 11.11
CA SER A 484 -6.18 31.92 10.15
C SER A 484 -5.00 31.90 9.17
N CYS A 485 -4.31 33.03 8.95
CA CYS A 485 -3.22 33.11 7.96
C CYS A 485 -1.86 32.62 8.48
N SER A 486 -1.64 32.55 9.80
CA SER A 486 -0.41 31.97 10.37
C SER A 486 -0.28 30.46 10.13
N ARG A 487 -1.37 29.75 9.84
CA ARG A 487 -1.37 28.31 9.59
C ARG A 487 -1.06 27.93 8.14
N MET A 488 -1.12 28.88 7.20
CA MET A 488 -0.78 28.64 5.80
C MET A 488 0.72 28.52 5.55
N LEU A 489 1.56 29.18 6.36
CA LEU A 489 2.99 29.33 6.07
C LEU A 489 3.91 28.30 6.74
N CYS A 490 3.47 27.60 7.80
CA CYS A 490 4.26 26.46 8.32
C CYS A 490 4.27 25.27 7.36
N GLY A 491 3.27 25.13 6.48
CA GLY A 491 3.23 24.07 5.46
C GLY A 491 4.11 24.32 4.24
N ILE A 492 4.66 25.53 4.07
CA ILE A 492 5.52 25.86 2.91
C ILE A 492 7.00 25.62 3.23
N VAL A 493 7.40 25.69 4.51
CA VAL A 493 8.80 25.43 4.93
C VAL A 493 9.10 23.92 5.04
N SER A 494 8.08 23.05 5.14
CA SER A 494 8.25 21.59 5.26
C SER A 494 8.07 20.80 3.97
N GLY A 495 7.93 21.45 2.81
CA GLY A 495 8.09 20.79 1.49
C GLY A 495 7.12 19.66 1.11
N ARG A 496 6.09 19.36 1.91
CA ARG A 496 4.98 18.47 1.54
C ARG A 496 3.71 18.88 2.30
N GLY A 497 2.63 19.11 1.56
CA GLY A 497 1.30 19.35 2.14
C GLY A 497 0.22 19.20 1.07
N SER A 498 -0.49 18.07 1.09
CA SER A 498 -1.80 17.91 0.46
C SER A 498 -2.86 18.56 1.35
N TRP A 499 -3.90 19.13 0.73
CA TRP A 499 -4.98 19.84 1.40
C TRP A 499 -6.24 18.97 1.40
N MET A 500 -6.82 18.70 2.58
CA MET A 500 -8.24 18.35 2.70
C MET A 500 -8.97 19.41 3.52
N THR A 501 -10.02 19.99 2.92
CA THR A 501 -10.98 20.85 3.61
C THR A 501 -12.27 20.08 3.86
N HIS A 502 -12.57 19.74 5.11
CA HIS A 502 -13.92 19.38 5.52
C HIS A 502 -14.78 20.65 5.56
N THR A 503 -15.74 20.79 4.64
CA THR A 503 -16.85 21.74 4.78
C THR A 503 -18.05 21.04 5.40
N SER A 504 -18.41 21.46 6.61
CA SER A 504 -19.66 21.14 7.28
C SER A 504 -20.85 21.60 6.43
N GLY A 505 -21.85 20.73 6.29
CA GLY A 505 -23.09 21.00 5.57
C GLY A 505 -23.84 22.21 6.12
N GLY A 506 -24.20 23.11 5.21
CA GLY A 506 -25.19 24.16 5.41
C GLY A 506 -26.01 24.25 4.13
N SER A 507 -27.27 23.83 4.19
CA SER A 507 -28.20 23.92 3.07
C SER A 507 -28.48 25.39 2.75
N MET A 508 -28.25 25.80 1.50
CA MET A 508 -28.83 27.02 0.95
C MET A 508 -29.37 26.73 -0.45
N ARG A 509 -30.68 26.95 -0.56
CA ARG A 509 -31.50 26.77 -1.76
C ARG A 509 -30.94 27.59 -2.92
N CYS A 510 -30.70 26.94 -4.06
CA CYS A 510 -30.46 27.62 -5.32
C CYS A 510 -31.79 28.21 -5.84
N GLY A 511 -31.96 29.52 -5.67
CA GLY A 511 -32.78 30.32 -6.57
C GLY A 511 -32.03 30.47 -7.89
N GLY A 512 -32.70 30.20 -9.01
CA GLY A 512 -32.12 30.34 -10.33
C GLY A 512 -31.71 31.78 -10.64
N TRP A 513 -31.02 31.94 -11.76
CA TRP A 513 -31.44 32.76 -12.89
C TRP A 513 -30.54 32.45 -14.09
N THR A 514 -31.19 32.15 -15.21
CA THR A 514 -30.70 32.28 -16.58
C THR A 514 -30.03 33.65 -16.78
N ARG A 515 -28.97 33.80 -17.57
CA ARG A 515 -28.82 33.37 -18.97
C ARG A 515 -27.35 33.30 -19.35
#